data_AF-A0A2V7CD46-F1
#
_entry.id   AF-A0A2V7CD46-F1
#
_cell.length_a   1.000
_cell.length_b   1.000
_cell.length_c   1.000
_cell.angle_alpha   90.00
_cell.angle_beta   90.00
_cell.angle_gamma   90.00
#
_symmetry.space_group_name_H-M   'P 1'
#
loop_
_entity.id
_entity.type
_entity.pdbx_description
1 polymer ?
#
loop_
_entity_poly.entity_id
_entity_poly.type
_entity_poly.pdbx_seq_one_letter_code
_entity_poly.pdbx_strand_id
1 'polypeptide(L)'
;MDAKGYPPTATRRREIVALLRQRSRPYLFSNTLPPALVAASLACLELLTRSSTRRARLDANTQWFRRALTEAGLPIRPGEHPRAASRRL
;
A
#
# COMPACT_ATOMS: atom_id res chain seq x y z
N MET A 1 -27.06 -30.37 18.02
CA MET A 1 -26.48 -31.05 16.84
C MET A 1 -25.84 -29.98 15.98
N ASP A 2 -24.55 -29.83 16.23
CA ASP A 2 -23.80 -28.60 16.15
C ASP A 2 -22.84 -28.65 14.98
N ALA A 3 -22.82 -27.61 14.16
CA ALA A 3 -21.61 -27.23 13.43
C ALA A 3 -21.73 -25.79 12.95
N LYS A 4 -20.92 -24.93 13.59
CA LYS A 4 -20.52 -23.58 13.15
C LYS A 4 -21.33 -22.42 13.73
N GLY A 5 -21.26 -22.30 15.05
CA GLY A 5 -21.31 -20.99 15.70
C GLY A 5 -20.22 -20.07 15.12
N TYR A 6 -20.62 -18.91 14.63
CA TYR A 6 -19.73 -17.77 14.43
C TYR A 6 -20.41 -16.53 15.01
N PRO A 7 -19.74 -15.77 15.90
CA PRO A 7 -20.30 -14.55 16.47
C PRO A 7 -20.40 -13.44 15.40
N PRO A 8 -21.38 -12.51 15.52
CA PRO A 8 -21.84 -11.63 14.44
C PRO A 8 -20.92 -10.45 14.02
N THR A 9 -19.62 -10.44 14.34
CA THR A 9 -18.78 -9.25 14.07
C THR A 9 -17.42 -9.47 13.39
N ALA A 10 -17.09 -10.69 12.92
CA ALA A 10 -15.77 -10.97 12.32
C ALA A 10 -15.75 -11.36 10.82
N THR A 11 -16.90 -11.50 10.13
CA THR A 11 -16.95 -12.06 8.76
C THR A 11 -17.07 -11.06 7.61
N ARG A 12 -17.32 -9.76 7.88
CA ARG A 12 -17.70 -8.79 6.85
C ARG A 12 -16.71 -8.69 5.67
N ARG A 13 -15.40 -8.84 5.91
CA ARG A 13 -14.41 -8.79 4.81
C ARG A 13 -14.40 -10.06 3.96
N ARG A 14 -14.61 -11.24 4.54
CA ARG A 14 -14.57 -12.52 3.80
C ARG A 14 -15.76 -12.66 2.86
N GLU A 15 -16.94 -12.27 3.31
CA GLU A 15 -18.16 -12.26 2.49
C GLU A 15 -18.06 -11.28 1.32
N ILE A 16 -17.54 -10.07 1.57
CA ILE A 16 -17.29 -9.07 0.51
C ILE A 16 -16.25 -9.60 -0.50
N VAL A 17 -15.17 -10.24 -0.03
CA VAL A 17 -14.17 -10.84 -0.93
C VAL A 17 -14.80 -11.96 -1.77
N ALA A 18 -15.61 -12.84 -1.17
CA ALA A 18 -16.31 -13.89 -1.90
C ALA A 18 -17.25 -13.33 -2.98
N LEU A 19 -18.03 -12.31 -2.64
CA LEU A 19 -18.91 -11.61 -3.56
C LEU A 19 -18.12 -10.96 -4.72
N LEU A 20 -17.02 -10.27 -4.44
CA LEU A 20 -16.19 -9.61 -5.45
C LEU A 20 -15.48 -10.62 -6.36
N ARG A 21 -15.07 -11.78 -5.87
CA ARG A 21 -14.48 -12.84 -6.72
C ARG A 21 -15.47 -13.37 -7.75
N GLN A 22 -16.76 -13.42 -7.41
CA GLN A 22 -17.83 -13.90 -8.31
C GLN A 22 -18.42 -12.81 -9.21
N ARG A 23 -18.27 -11.53 -8.87
CA ARG A 23 -18.94 -10.41 -9.58
C ARG A 23 -17.97 -9.49 -10.32
N SER A 24 -16.71 -9.43 -9.92
CA SER A 24 -15.75 -8.50 -10.53
C SER A 24 -15.19 -9.06 -11.84
N ARG A 25 -15.47 -8.35 -12.93
CA ARG A 25 -14.96 -8.66 -14.28
C ARG A 25 -13.42 -8.74 -14.32
N PRO A 26 -12.66 -7.87 -13.63
CA PRO A 26 -11.20 -7.99 -13.59
C PRO A 26 -10.68 -9.26 -12.93
N TYR A 27 -11.43 -9.87 -12.00
CA TYR A 27 -11.03 -11.13 -11.36
C TYR A 27 -11.47 -12.36 -12.15
N LEU A 28 -12.64 -12.31 -12.80
CA LEU A 28 -13.19 -13.43 -13.57
C LEU A 28 -12.54 -13.61 -14.95
N PHE A 29 -12.11 -12.51 -15.58
CA PHE A 29 -11.53 -12.52 -16.93
C PHE A 29 -10.01 -12.31 -16.92
N SER A 30 -9.35 -12.52 -15.78
CA SER A 30 -7.89 -12.39 -15.64
C SER A 30 -7.29 -13.70 -15.13
N ASN A 31 -6.08 -14.00 -15.59
CA ASN A 31 -5.33 -15.16 -15.13
C ASN A 31 -4.83 -14.94 -13.71
N THR A 32 -4.72 -16.06 -12.97
CA THR A 32 -4.12 -16.03 -11.64
C THR A 32 -2.64 -15.66 -11.74
N LEU A 33 -2.16 -14.86 -10.77
CA LEU A 33 -0.75 -14.47 -10.69
C LEU A 33 0.15 -15.71 -10.50
N PRO A 34 1.34 -15.75 -11.13
CA PRO A 34 2.29 -16.84 -10.91
C PRO A 34 2.67 -17.00 -9.43
N PRO A 35 2.83 -18.24 -8.92
CA PRO A 35 3.16 -18.48 -7.50
C PRO A 35 4.41 -17.73 -7.03
N ALA A 36 5.45 -17.66 -7.86
CA ALA A 36 6.69 -16.95 -7.55
C ALA A 36 6.47 -15.44 -7.33
N LEU A 37 5.58 -14.81 -8.12
CA LEU A 37 5.28 -13.39 -8.00
C LEU A 37 4.51 -13.09 -6.72
N VAL A 38 3.58 -13.97 -6.35
CA VAL A 38 2.82 -13.88 -5.09
C VAL A 38 3.77 -14.02 -3.91
N ALA A 39 4.68 -15.00 -3.94
CA ALA A 39 5.68 -15.23 -2.90
C ALA A 39 6.63 -14.04 -2.73
N ALA A 40 7.14 -13.47 -3.82
CA ALA A 40 8.00 -12.28 -3.78
C ALA A 40 7.26 -11.07 -3.20
N SER A 41 5.99 -10.88 -3.57
CA SER A 41 5.16 -9.80 -3.04
C SER A 41 4.91 -9.96 -1.53
N LEU A 42 4.63 -11.17 -1.07
CA LEU A 42 4.48 -11.49 0.35
C LEU A 42 5.77 -11.19 1.13
N ALA A 43 6.91 -11.68 0.64
CA ALA A 43 8.21 -11.42 1.26
C ALA A 43 8.52 -9.91 1.33
N CYS A 44 8.20 -9.16 0.27
CA CYS A 44 8.33 -7.70 0.27
C CYS A 44 7.47 -7.05 1.38
N LEU A 45 6.20 -7.44 1.49
CA LEU A 45 5.30 -6.93 2.53
C LEU A 45 5.77 -7.31 3.94
N GLU A 46 6.29 -8.52 4.14
CA GLU A 46 6.90 -8.93 5.41
C GLU A 46 8.11 -8.06 5.79
N LEU A 47 9.04 -7.85 4.85
CA LEU A 47 10.20 -7.00 5.06
C LEU A 47 9.82 -5.55 5.39
N LEU A 48 8.78 -5.04 4.74
CA LEU A 48 8.24 -3.70 4.97
C LEU A 48 7.49 -3.58 6.30
N THR A 49 6.91 -4.68 6.80
CA THR A 49 6.18 -4.71 8.07
C THR A 49 7.13 -4.86 9.26
N ARG A 50 8.23 -5.61 9.09
CA ARG A 50 9.24 -5.86 10.14
C ARG A 50 10.17 -4.68 10.42
N SER A 51 10.40 -3.78 9.46
CA SER A 51 11.37 -2.68 9.63
C SER A 51 10.81 -1.34 9.19
N SER A 52 10.65 -0.43 10.15
CA SER A 52 10.30 0.98 9.94
C SER A 52 11.53 1.86 9.66
N THR A 53 12.75 1.37 9.91
CA THR A 53 14.00 2.14 9.79
C THR A 53 14.19 2.72 8.39
N ARG A 54 13.86 1.95 7.34
CA ARG A 54 13.96 2.43 5.94
C ARG A 54 12.94 3.54 5.65
N ARG A 55 11.74 3.49 6.26
CA ARG A 55 10.72 4.54 6.14
C ARG A 55 11.16 5.80 6.87
N ALA A 56 11.66 5.67 8.09
CA ALA A 56 12.19 6.79 8.87
C ALA A 56 13.35 7.51 8.15
N ARG A 57 14.27 6.75 7.53
CA ARG A 57 15.35 7.32 6.72
C ARG A 57 14.82 8.03 5.47
N LEU A 58 13.82 7.45 4.81
CA LEU A 58 13.17 8.10 3.67
C LEU A 58 12.55 9.44 4.06
N ASP A 59 11.81 9.47 5.17
CA ASP A 59 11.16 10.68 5.67
C ASP A 59 12.19 11.75 6.06
N ALA A 60 13.26 11.37 6.75
CA ALA A 60 14.35 12.28 7.10
C ALA A 60 15.03 12.87 5.85
N ASN A 61 15.32 12.02 4.85
CA ASN A 61 15.91 12.47 3.58
C ASN A 61 14.96 13.41 2.82
N THR A 62 13.66 13.10 2.78
CA THR A 62 12.66 13.96 2.12
C THR A 62 12.55 15.31 2.82
N GLN A 63 12.54 15.35 4.16
CA GLN A 63 12.50 16.60 4.91
C GLN A 63 13.74 17.45 4.66
N TRP A 64 14.93 16.84 4.70
CA TRP A 64 16.18 17.52 4.39
C TRP A 64 16.18 18.10 2.98
N PHE A 65 15.79 17.30 1.98
CA PHE A 65 15.76 17.71 0.59
C PHE A 65 14.79 18.88 0.36
N ARG A 66 13.62 18.85 1.01
CA ARG A 66 12.65 19.96 0.94
C ARG A 66 13.20 21.25 1.56
N ARG A 67 13.85 21.18 2.73
CA ARG A 67 14.47 22.36 3.37
C ARG A 67 15.53 22.96 2.46
N ALA A 68 16.45 22.14 1.95
CA ALA A 68 17.50 22.58 1.04
C ALA A 68 16.95 23.22 -0.24
N LEU A 69 15.88 22.66 -0.83
CA LEU A 69 15.23 23.24 -2.00
C LEU A 69 14.52 24.57 -1.70
N THR A 70 13.90 24.71 -0.52
CA THR A 70 13.26 25.98 -0.09
C THR A 70 14.32 27.06 0.16
N GLU A 71 15.43 26.71 0.80
CA GLU A 71 16.57 27.60 1.01
C GLU A 71 17.21 28.02 -0.32
N ALA A 72 17.27 27.11 -1.30
CA ALA A 72 17.74 27.41 -2.66
C ALA A 72 16.74 28.24 -3.51
N GLY A 73 15.59 28.63 -2.95
CA GLY A 73 14.60 29.45 -3.64
C GLY A 73 13.82 28.73 -4.75
N LEU A 74 13.85 27.39 -4.77
CA LEU A 74 13.12 26.60 -5.78
C LEU A 74 11.63 26.50 -5.41
N PRO A 75 10.71 26.60 -6.39
CA PRO A 75 9.28 26.55 -6.13
C PRO A 75 8.85 25.12 -5.75
N ILE A 76 8.45 24.91 -4.49
CA ILE A 76 7.94 23.63 -3.98
C ILE A 76 6.48 23.79 -3.56
N ARG A 77 5.64 22.81 -3.89
CA ARG A 77 4.25 22.78 -3.42
C ARG A 77 4.21 22.52 -1.90
N PRO A 78 3.41 23.27 -1.12
CA PRO A 78 3.20 22.96 0.29
C PRO A 78 2.48 21.61 0.44
N GLY A 79 3.00 20.75 1.31
CA GLY A 79 2.42 19.44 1.63
C GLY A 79 3.45 18.40 2.11
N GLU A 80 3.03 17.52 3.03
CA GLU A 80 3.82 16.39 3.56
C GLU A 80 3.57 15.11 2.76
N HIS A 81 3.78 15.16 1.45
CA HIS A 81 3.82 13.95 0.64
C HIS A 81 5.29 13.63 0.35
N PRO A 82 5.72 12.35 0.41
CA PRO A 82 7.09 11.94 0.06
C PRO A 82 7.52 12.30 -1.39
N ARG A 83 6.62 12.87 -2.19
CA ARG A 83 6.92 13.43 -3.51
C ARG A 83 6.99 14.95 -3.45
N ALA A 84 8.17 15.51 -3.68
CA ALA A 84 8.33 16.92 -4.05
C ALA A 84 8.08 17.05 -5.56
N ALA A 85 6.81 17.08 -5.98
CA ALA A 85 6.46 17.33 -7.38
C ALA A 85 6.25 18.83 -7.60
N SER A 86 7.09 19.46 -8.42
CA SER A 86 6.79 20.76 -9.02
C SER A 86 5.90 20.53 -10.24
N ARG A 87 4.75 21.20 -10.29
CA ARG A 87 3.89 21.15 -11.47
C ARG A 87 4.42 22.17 -12.48
N ARG A 88 5.00 21.69 -13.58
CA ARG A 88 4.82 22.34 -14.88
C ARG A 88 3.95 21.40 -15.73
N LEU A 89 3.04 22.03 -16.48
CA LEU A 89 1.90 21.50 -17.26
C LEU A 89 0.57 21.43 -16.50
#